data_AF-A0A1V2I7L6-F1
#
_entry.id   AF-A0A1V2I7L6-F1
#
_cell.length_a   1.000
_cell.length_b   1.000
_cell.length_c   1.000
_cell.angle_alpha   90.00
_cell.angle_beta   90.00
_cell.angle_gamma   90.00
#
_symmetry.space_group_name_H-M   'P 1'
#
loop_
_entity.id
_entity.type
_entity.pdbx_description
1 polymer ?
#
loop_
_entity_poly.entity_id
_entity_poly.type
_entity_poly.pdbx_seq_one_letter_code
_entity_poly.pdbx_strand_id
1 'polypeptide(L)'
;MDDPHVHVEWTVPSTSADTRALTASVFGLVGDAPRTVRAGCGAQVPYASTSPHPERVTCLPCRDHARDRHLRYAVTIEGTAAMLGADGVQAALAAARRLRDLADRFG
;
A
#
# COMPACT_ATOMS: atom_id res chain seq x y z
N MET A 1 -17.54 -20.80 2.32
CA MET A 1 -17.96 -19.68 3.18
C MET A 1 -17.06 -18.54 2.77
N ASP A 2 -17.59 -17.52 2.10
CA ASP A 2 -16.77 -16.39 1.68
C ASP A 2 -16.30 -15.61 2.92
N ASP A 3 -15.02 -15.25 2.94
CA ASP A 3 -14.43 -14.39 3.95
C ASP A 3 -15.13 -13.02 3.91
N PRO A 4 -15.84 -12.61 4.99
CA PRO A 4 -16.58 -11.36 4.99
C PRO A 4 -15.68 -10.13 5.19
N HIS A 5 -14.38 -10.34 5.41
CA HIS A 5 -13.47 -9.27 5.71
C HIS A 5 -13.00 -8.54 4.46
N VAL A 6 -12.73 -7.25 4.64
CA VAL A 6 -11.98 -6.46 3.67
C VAL A 6 -10.52 -6.53 4.06
N HIS A 7 -9.69 -6.89 3.09
CA HIS A 7 -8.25 -7.14 3.27
C HIS A 7 -7.40 -6.00 2.70
N VAL A 8 -6.11 -6.06 2.99
CA VAL A 8 -5.09 -5.27 2.31
C VAL A 8 -4.35 -6.20 1.37
N GLU A 9 -4.15 -5.81 0.11
CA GLU A 9 -3.29 -6.56 -0.81
C GLU A 9 -1.84 -6.58 -0.28
N TRP A 10 -1.19 -7.76 -0.31
CA TRP A 10 0.25 -7.89 -0.08
C TRP A 10 0.98 -7.21 -1.24
N THR A 11 1.22 -5.91 -1.13
CA THR A 11 1.69 -5.13 -2.28
C THR A 11 3.09 -5.60 -2.70
N VAL A 12 3.27 -5.90 -3.98
CA VAL A 12 4.56 -5.71 -4.68
C VAL A 12 4.36 -4.40 -5.46
N PRO A 13 5.32 -3.46 -5.50
CA PRO A 13 5.13 -2.11 -6.08
C PRO A 13 4.54 -2.06 -7.52
N SER A 14 4.51 -3.17 -8.24
CA SER A 14 4.03 -3.28 -9.63
C SER A 14 2.52 -3.60 -9.80
N THR A 15 1.74 -3.86 -8.74
CA THR A 15 0.35 -4.35 -8.88
C THR A 15 -0.75 -3.40 -8.38
N SER A 16 -0.43 -2.19 -7.91
CA SER A 16 -1.44 -1.24 -7.45
C SER A 16 -2.29 -0.70 -8.62
N ALA A 17 -3.52 -0.29 -8.30
CA ALA A 17 -4.43 0.34 -9.28
C ALA A 17 -3.81 1.59 -9.93
N ASP A 18 -3.04 2.36 -9.16
CA ASP A 18 -2.35 3.56 -9.66
C ASP A 18 -1.26 3.20 -10.69
N THR A 19 -0.47 2.15 -10.45
CA THR A 19 0.54 1.70 -11.42
C THR A 19 -0.12 1.23 -12.72
N ARG A 20 -1.28 0.56 -12.64
CA ARG A 20 -2.06 0.18 -13.83
C ARG A 20 -2.64 1.39 -14.56
N ALA A 21 -3.17 2.39 -13.83
CA ALA A 21 -3.68 3.62 -14.42
C ALA A 21 -2.56 4.41 -15.14
N LEU A 22 -1.38 4.48 -14.54
CA LEU A 22 -0.20 5.07 -15.15
C LEU A 22 0.22 4.31 -16.41
N THR A 23 0.32 2.97 -16.34
CA THR A 23 0.65 2.12 -17.49
C THR A 23 -0.35 2.31 -18.63
N ALA A 24 -1.65 2.35 -18.31
CA ALA A 24 -2.70 2.61 -19.28
C ALA A 24 -2.56 3.99 -19.93
N SER A 25 -2.28 5.03 -19.15
CA SER A 25 -2.10 6.39 -19.65
C SER A 25 -0.90 6.56 -20.58
N VAL A 26 0.19 5.83 -20.31
CA VAL A 26 1.45 5.93 -21.08
C VAL A 26 1.45 5.03 -22.31
N PHE A 27 0.93 3.81 -22.18
CA PHE A 27 1.06 2.77 -23.21
C PHE A 27 -0.25 2.44 -23.93
N GLY A 28 -1.40 2.97 -23.47
CA GLY A 28 -2.71 2.59 -24.01
C GLY A 28 -3.10 1.14 -23.71
N LEU A 29 -2.38 0.47 -22.80
CA LEU A 29 -2.59 -0.93 -22.43
C LEU A 29 -3.21 -1.01 -21.02
N VAL A 30 -4.44 -1.49 -20.93
CA VAL A 30 -5.09 -1.84 -19.66
C VAL A 30 -5.06 -3.36 -19.51
N GLY A 31 -4.28 -3.86 -18.57
CA GLY A 31 -4.41 -5.25 -18.13
C GLY A 31 -5.65 -5.40 -17.24
N ASP A 32 -6.40 -6.50 -17.42
CA ASP A 32 -7.50 -6.85 -16.52
C ASP A 32 -7.02 -6.91 -15.06
N ALA A 33 -7.90 -6.53 -14.14
CA ALA A 33 -7.63 -6.70 -12.73
C ALA A 33 -7.47 -8.20 -12.38
N PRO A 34 -6.53 -8.56 -11.50
CA PRO A 34 -6.37 -9.95 -11.08
C PRO A 34 -7.64 -10.44 -10.41
N ARG A 35 -8.00 -11.71 -10.64
CA ARG A 35 -9.16 -12.32 -9.97
C ARG A 35 -8.94 -12.48 -8.47
N THR A 36 -7.72 -12.86 -8.08
CA THR A 36 -7.33 -13.04 -6.68
C THR A 36 -5.94 -12.47 -6.43
N VAL A 37 -5.69 -12.06 -5.19
CA VAL A 37 -4.40 -11.56 -4.72
C VAL A 37 -4.07 -12.17 -3.36
N ARG A 38 -2.78 -12.22 -3.03
CA ARG A 38 -2.36 -12.53 -1.66
C ARG A 38 -2.60 -11.30 -0.79
N ALA A 39 -3.26 -11.47 0.34
CA ALA A 39 -3.51 -10.41 1.31
C ALA A 39 -2.36 -10.28 2.32
N GLY A 40 -2.32 -9.15 3.04
CA GLY A 40 -1.40 -8.88 4.15
C GLY A 40 -1.42 -9.96 5.23
N CYS A 41 -2.59 -10.57 5.47
CA CYS A 41 -2.77 -11.69 6.39
C CYS A 41 -2.29 -13.05 5.85
N GLY A 42 -1.77 -13.11 4.62
CA GLY A 42 -1.29 -14.33 3.97
C GLY A 42 -2.34 -15.13 3.21
N ALA A 43 -3.63 -14.82 3.35
CA ALA A 43 -4.70 -15.49 2.63
C ALA A 43 -4.71 -15.12 1.12
N GLN A 44 -5.18 -16.03 0.27
CA GLN A 44 -5.51 -15.73 -1.11
C GLN A 44 -6.98 -15.31 -1.19
N VAL A 45 -7.25 -14.07 -1.59
CA VAL A 45 -8.60 -13.47 -1.57
C VAL A 45 -8.96 -12.85 -2.92
N PRO A 46 -10.26 -12.67 -3.24
CA PRO A 46 -10.66 -11.91 -4.42
C PRO A 46 -10.09 -10.49 -4.37
N TYR A 47 -9.61 -9.96 -5.50
CA TYR A 47 -9.08 -8.59 -5.55
C TYR A 47 -10.14 -7.55 -5.13
N ALA A 48 -11.41 -7.80 -5.47
CA ALA A 48 -12.54 -6.96 -5.10
C ALA A 48 -12.80 -6.89 -3.58
N SER A 49 -12.27 -7.85 -2.80
CA SER A 49 -12.36 -7.87 -1.34
C SER A 49 -11.18 -7.15 -0.67
N THR A 50 -10.36 -6.41 -1.43
CA THR A 50 -9.24 -5.65 -0.88
C THR A 50 -9.48 -4.14 -0.92
N SER A 51 -8.86 -3.40 0.00
CA SER A 51 -8.86 -1.95 -0.01
C SER A 51 -7.54 -1.39 0.50
N PRO A 52 -6.98 -0.34 -0.15
CA PRO A 52 -5.84 0.40 0.39
C PRO A 52 -6.25 1.39 1.49
N HIS A 53 -7.55 1.59 1.71
CA HIS A 53 -8.08 2.61 2.59
C HIS A 53 -8.31 2.07 4.02
N PRO A 54 -7.63 2.60 5.06
CA PRO A 54 -7.70 2.07 6.42
C PRO A 54 -9.11 1.92 6.97
N GLU A 55 -10.00 2.86 6.67
CA GLU A 55 -11.39 2.91 7.14
C GLU A 55 -12.25 1.78 6.56
N ARG A 56 -11.82 1.13 5.48
CA ARG A 56 -12.55 0.03 4.84
C ARG A 56 -12.05 -1.33 5.26
N VAL A 57 -10.84 -1.44 5.80
CA VAL A 57 -10.19 -2.73 6.11
C VAL A 57 -10.70 -3.26 7.44
N THR A 58 -11.35 -4.42 7.40
CA THR A 58 -11.94 -5.08 8.58
C THR A 58 -11.15 -6.30 9.05
N CYS A 59 -10.21 -6.83 8.25
CA CYS A 59 -9.31 -7.90 8.65
C CYS A 59 -8.21 -7.38 9.59
N LEU A 60 -8.25 -7.71 10.89
CA LEU A 60 -7.27 -7.21 11.88
C LEU A 60 -5.81 -7.54 11.52
N PRO A 61 -5.43 -8.78 11.12
CA PRO A 61 -4.06 -9.04 10.69
C PRO A 61 -3.61 -8.23 9.46
N CYS A 62 -4.54 -7.87 8.56
CA CYS A 62 -4.21 -6.97 7.46
C CYS A 62 -3.96 -5.53 7.92
N ARG A 63 -4.66 -5.07 8.97
CA ARG A 63 -4.42 -3.76 9.57
C ARG A 63 -3.04 -3.70 10.22
N ASP A 64 -2.66 -4.72 10.99
CA ASP A 64 -1.33 -4.83 11.59
C ASP A 64 -0.23 -4.86 10.52
N HIS A 65 -0.41 -5.70 9.48
CA HIS A 65 0.49 -5.77 8.34
C HIS A 65 0.67 -4.41 7.67
N ALA A 66 -0.43 -3.71 7.40
CA ALA A 66 -0.39 -2.42 6.75
C ALA A 66 0.31 -1.38 7.64
N ARG A 67 -0.03 -1.30 8.93
CA ARG A 67 0.63 -0.40 9.87
C ARG A 67 2.14 -0.60 9.88
N ASP A 68 2.60 -1.82 10.15
CA ASP A 68 4.02 -2.15 10.22
C ASP A 68 4.73 -1.83 8.90
N ARG A 69 4.10 -2.11 7.76
CA ARG A 69 4.65 -1.79 6.45
C ARG A 69 4.84 -0.28 6.25
N HIS A 70 3.85 0.54 6.58
CA HIS A 70 3.96 1.99 6.44
C HIS A 70 5.03 2.57 7.37
N LEU A 71 5.16 2.05 8.60
CA LEU A 71 6.23 2.43 9.53
C LEU A 71 7.61 2.06 8.98
N ARG A 72 7.79 0.83 8.47
CA ARG A 72 9.05 0.40 7.85
C ARG A 72 9.43 1.26 6.65
N TYR A 73 8.46 1.67 5.84
CA TYR A 73 8.71 2.61 4.74
C TYR A 73 9.06 4.01 5.21
N ALA A 74 8.42 4.53 6.25
CA ALA A 74 8.76 5.83 6.81
C ALA A 74 10.24 5.86 7.26
N VAL A 75 10.68 4.84 8.01
CA VAL A 75 12.09 4.70 8.43
C VAL A 75 13.04 4.59 7.25
N THR A 76 12.67 3.81 6.23
CA THR A 76 13.50 3.62 5.03
C THR A 76 13.68 4.94 4.26
N ILE A 77 12.60 5.69 4.07
CA ILE A 77 12.64 6.99 3.36
C ILE A 77 13.45 8.02 4.14
N GLU A 78 13.33 8.06 5.47
CA GLU A 78 14.14 8.95 6.29
C GLU A 78 15.62 8.59 6.25
N GLY A 79 15.94 7.30 6.32
CA GLY A 79 17.31 6.81 6.23
C GLY A 79 18.00 7.15 4.90
N THR A 80 17.24 7.21 3.81
CA THR A 80 17.76 7.57 2.48
C THR A 80 17.71 9.07 2.20
N ALA A 81 17.00 9.86 3.01
CA ALA A 81 16.83 11.30 2.80
C ALA A 81 18.16 12.05 2.75
N ALA A 82 19.13 11.68 3.57
CA ALA A 82 20.46 12.31 3.63
C ALA A 82 21.26 12.21 2.32
N MET A 83 20.91 11.27 1.43
CA MET A 83 21.53 11.11 0.12
C MET A 83 20.89 12.01 -0.96
N LEU A 84 19.84 12.76 -0.61
CA LEU A 84 19.12 13.64 -1.50
C LEU A 84 19.61 15.09 -1.36
N GLY A 85 19.47 15.90 -2.42
CA GLY A 85 19.62 17.36 -2.31
C GLY A 85 18.60 17.96 -1.34
N ALA A 86 18.79 19.23 -0.94
CA ALA A 86 17.99 19.89 0.10
C ALA A 86 16.45 19.77 -0.10
N ASP A 87 15.97 19.97 -1.33
CA ASP A 87 14.54 19.82 -1.66
C ASP A 87 14.06 18.36 -1.54
N GLY A 88 14.92 17.40 -1.91
CA GLY A 88 14.64 15.98 -1.78
C GLY A 88 14.57 15.52 -0.32
N VAL A 89 15.41 16.08 0.56
CA VAL A 89 15.34 15.83 2.01
C VAL A 89 13.98 16.25 2.56
N GLN A 90 13.52 17.46 2.24
CA GLN A 90 12.21 17.95 2.72
C GLN A 90 11.06 17.10 2.19
N ALA A 91 11.09 16.74 0.91
CA ALA A 91 10.10 15.87 0.30
C ALA A 91 10.07 14.48 0.97
N ALA A 92 11.23 13.89 1.27
CA ALA A 92 11.36 12.61 1.95
C ALA A 92 10.79 12.66 3.37
N LEU A 93 11.13 13.69 4.16
CA LEU A 93 10.59 13.87 5.51
C LEU A 93 9.07 14.05 5.50
N ALA A 94 8.53 14.82 4.55
CA ALA A 94 7.10 14.98 4.38
C ALA A 94 6.41 13.66 3.99
N ALA A 95 7.03 12.86 3.12
CA ALA A 95 6.53 11.54 2.76
C ALA A 95 6.53 10.57 3.95
N ALA A 96 7.61 10.54 4.73
CA ALA A 96 7.70 9.71 5.93
C ALA A 96 6.65 10.08 6.98
N ARG A 97 6.35 11.37 7.17
CA ARG A 97 5.24 11.81 8.04
C ARG A 97 3.89 11.29 7.54
N ARG A 98 3.58 11.44 6.26
CA ARG A 98 2.33 10.92 5.68
C ARG A 98 2.19 9.40 5.85
N LEU A 99 3.30 8.66 5.75
CA LEU A 99 3.30 7.21 5.99
C LEU A 99 2.99 6.87 7.45
N ARG A 100 3.54 7.62 8.40
CA ARG A 100 3.20 7.45 9.83
C ARG A 100 1.74 7.77 10.12
N ASP A 101 1.22 8.88 9.59
CA ASP A 101 -0.20 9.24 9.73
C ASP A 101 -1.12 8.14 9.16
N LEU A 102 -0.71 7.51 8.05
CA LEU A 102 -1.44 6.39 7.47
C LEU A 102 -1.34 5.12 8.32
N ALA A 103 -0.17 4.85 8.91
CA ALA A 103 0.04 3.74 9.83
C ALA A 103 -0.87 3.85 11.06
N ASP A 104 -0.98 5.05 11.65
CA ASP A 104 -1.83 5.31 12.82
C ASP A 104 -3.31 5.08 12.51
N ARG A 105 -3.75 5.38 11.28
CA ARG A 105 -5.13 5.10 10.83
C ARG A 105 -5.44 3.61 10.68
N PHE A 106 -4.42 2.77 10.47
CA PHE A 106 -4.61 1.32 10.45
C PHE A 106 -4.78 0.76 11.87
N GLY A 107 -4.38 1.48 12.93
CA GLY A 107 -4.63 1.10 14.33
C GLY A 107 -3.36 0.73 15.05
#